data_AF-A0A352Z926-F1
#
_entry.id   AF-A0A352Z926-F1
#
_cell.length_a   1.000
_cell.length_b   1.000
_cell.length_c   1.000
_cell.angle_alpha   90.00
_cell.angle_beta   90.00
_cell.angle_gamma   90.00
#
_symmetry.space_group_name_H-M   'P 1'
#
loop_
_entity.id
_entity.type
_entity.pdbx_description
1 polymer ?
#
loop_
_entity_poly.entity_id
_entity_poly.type
_entity_poly.pdbx_seq_one_letter_code
_entity_poly.pdbx_strand_id
1 'polypeptide(L)'
;YNQYKSKKITIIKNLNARHSLLMGNVPRLCQVFINLIKNAIDAIGEKEGHIMIETSNREHPSSGRSQGETNRYVLCTIKDDGEGMDRGMLKDIFKPFFTTKPQGKGIGLGLYIVHEIIKDHNGSIEAMSEKGKGTTFTITLPCHQQ
;
A
#
# COMPACT_ATOMS: atom_id res chain seq x y z
N TYR A 1 -1.54 23.20 -1.37
CA TYR A 1 -0.10 22.87 -1.26
C TYR A 1 0.32 23.20 0.18
N ASN A 2 0.83 22.24 0.96
CA ASN A 2 1.21 22.31 2.40
C ASN A 2 0.13 22.16 3.50
N GLN A 3 -0.76 21.15 3.45
CA GLN A 3 -1.60 20.80 4.61
C GLN A 3 -0.91 19.90 5.65
N TYR A 4 0.37 19.54 5.45
CA TYR A 4 1.07 18.53 6.26
C TYR A 4 2.33 19.06 6.96
N LYS A 5 2.68 20.34 6.81
CA LYS A 5 3.92 20.92 7.40
C LYS A 5 3.92 20.94 8.94
N SER A 6 2.77 20.81 9.59
CA SER A 6 2.63 20.78 11.04
C SER A 6 2.56 19.37 11.64
N LYS A 7 2.43 18.32 10.81
CA LYS A 7 2.28 16.95 11.31
C LYS A 7 3.65 16.36 11.64
N LYS A 8 3.80 15.89 12.87
CA LYS A 8 5.00 15.21 13.36
C LYS A 8 4.98 13.73 12.97
N ILE A 9 5.12 13.47 11.67
CA ILE A 9 5.16 12.12 11.12
C ILE A 9 6.59 11.74 10.77
N THR A 10 7.05 10.63 11.33
CA THR A 10 8.35 10.04 11.00
C THR A 10 8.16 8.95 9.96
N ILE A 11 8.85 9.06 8.83
CA ILE A 11 8.84 8.01 7.79
C ILE A 11 10.10 7.17 7.91
N ILE A 12 9.91 5.88 8.20
CA ILE A 12 10.98 4.87 8.31
C ILE A 12 10.98 4.03 7.03
N LYS A 13 12.16 3.77 6.45
CA LYS A 13 12.28 3.08 5.16
C LYS A 13 13.24 1.90 5.25
N ASN A 14 12.75 0.69 5.00
CA ASN A 14 13.52 -0.54 4.89
C ASN A 14 13.43 -1.10 3.48
N LEU A 15 14.27 -0.60 2.57
CA LEU A 15 14.17 -0.88 1.14
C LEU A 15 15.13 -1.99 0.70
N ASN A 16 14.67 -3.24 0.79
CA ASN A 16 15.45 -4.45 0.50
C ASN A 16 15.12 -5.13 -0.85
N ALA A 17 14.20 -4.60 -1.66
CA ALA A 17 13.90 -5.11 -3.00
C ALA A 17 14.86 -4.57 -4.07
N ARG A 18 16.15 -4.43 -3.74
CA ARG A 18 17.16 -3.86 -4.64
C ARG A 18 17.35 -4.79 -5.85
N HIS A 19 17.58 -4.21 -7.03
CA HIS A 19 17.79 -4.91 -8.31
C HIS A 19 16.56 -5.63 -8.91
N SER A 20 15.36 -5.37 -8.38
CA SER A 20 14.10 -5.83 -8.99
C SER A 20 13.52 -4.76 -9.90
N LEU A 21 13.15 -5.16 -11.12
CA LEU A 21 12.45 -4.33 -12.08
C LEU A 21 10.97 -4.70 -12.11
N LEU A 22 10.14 -3.67 -12.10
CA LEU A 22 8.71 -3.78 -12.32
C LEU A 22 8.39 -3.27 -13.72
N MET A 23 7.64 -4.06 -14.48
CA MET A 23 7.05 -3.61 -15.73
C MET A 23 5.75 -2.88 -15.42
N GLY A 24 5.58 -1.66 -15.92
CA GLY A 24 4.37 -0.90 -15.61
C GLY A 24 4.39 0.58 -15.93
N ASN A 25 3.29 1.24 -15.59
CA ASN A 25 3.12 2.67 -15.73
C ASN A 25 3.58 3.38 -14.43
N VAL A 26 4.77 3.98 -14.47
CA VAL A 26 5.40 4.64 -13.32
C VAL A 26 4.48 5.69 -12.68
N PRO A 27 3.87 6.65 -13.42
CA PRO A 27 2.90 7.59 -12.84
C PRO A 27 1.75 6.93 -12.07
N ARG A 28 1.18 5.83 -12.59
CA ARG A 28 0.10 5.10 -11.91
C ARG A 28 0.61 4.44 -10.63
N LEU A 29 1.78 3.80 -10.66
CA LEU A 29 2.38 3.23 -9.44
C LEU A 29 2.73 4.31 -8.41
N CYS A 30 3.21 5.48 -8.82
CA CYS A 30 3.39 6.62 -7.93
C CYS A 30 2.07 7.06 -7.26
N GLN A 31 0.96 7.07 -8.01
CA GLN A 31 -0.36 7.37 -7.46
C GLN A 31 -0.77 6.40 -6.35
N VAL A 32 -0.42 5.11 -6.48
CA VAL A 32 -0.67 4.10 -5.44
C VAL A 32 -0.02 4.51 -4.13
N PHE A 33 1.30 4.76 -4.16
CA PHE A 33 2.05 5.13 -2.97
C PHE A 33 1.55 6.44 -2.35
N ILE A 34 1.23 7.43 -3.19
CA ILE A 34 0.67 8.71 -2.73
C ILE A 34 -0.66 8.49 -1.99
N ASN A 35 -1.55 7.65 -2.52
CA ASN A 35 -2.84 7.39 -1.90
C ASN A 35 -2.70 6.65 -0.56
N LEU A 36 -1.83 5.62 -0.51
CA LEU A 36 -1.59 4.86 0.71
C LEU A 36 -0.92 5.70 1.81
N ILE A 37 0.10 6.48 1.46
CA ILE A 37 0.77 7.39 2.40
C ILE A 37 -0.18 8.47 2.90
N LYS A 38 -1.02 9.05 2.03
CA LYS A 38 -2.06 10.01 2.46
C LYS A 38 -3.04 9.38 3.44
N ASN A 39 -3.48 8.15 3.19
CA ASN A 39 -4.37 7.44 4.11
C ASN A 39 -3.71 7.18 5.46
N ALA A 40 -2.45 6.78 5.49
CA ALA A 40 -1.67 6.64 6.73
C ALA A 40 -1.56 7.97 7.50
N ILE A 41 -1.24 9.06 6.81
CA ILE A 41 -1.15 10.41 7.40
C ILE A 41 -2.51 10.86 7.98
N ASP A 42 -3.61 10.54 7.29
CA ASP A 42 -4.95 10.87 7.76
C ASP A 42 -5.34 10.01 8.97
N ALA A 43 -5.00 8.71 8.99
CA ALA A 43 -5.26 7.80 10.10
C ALA A 43 -4.47 8.13 11.37
N ILE A 44 -3.25 8.68 11.24
CA ILE A 44 -2.46 9.19 12.38
C ILE A 44 -3.09 10.47 12.96
N GLY A 45 -3.79 11.25 12.12
CA GLY A 45 -4.46 12.48 12.56
C GLY A 45 -3.45 13.57 12.95
N GLU A 46 -3.68 14.21 14.09
CA GLU A 46 -2.84 15.31 14.63
C GLU A 46 -1.74 14.81 15.59
N LYS A 47 -1.69 13.50 15.86
CA LYS A 47 -0.71 12.91 16.77
C LYS A 47 0.66 12.80 16.13
N GLU A 48 1.69 12.63 16.96
CA GLU A 48 2.97 12.10 16.49
C GLU A 48 2.76 10.63 16.08
N GLY A 49 3.37 10.22 14.99
CA GLY A 49 3.19 8.87 14.46
C GLY A 49 4.26 8.47 13.46
N HIS A 50 4.23 7.20 13.11
CA HIS A 50 5.24 6.55 12.28
C HIS A 50 4.58 5.91 11.07
N ILE A 51 5.20 6.12 9.91
CA ILE A 51 4.88 5.38 8.70
C ILE A 51 6.12 4.58 8.32
N MET A 52 5.99 3.26 8.32
CA MET A 52 7.05 2.34 7.91
C MET A 52 6.77 1.86 6.49
N ILE A 53 7.75 2.04 5.61
CA ILE A 53 7.72 1.56 4.23
C ILE A 53 8.80 0.50 4.07
N GLU A 54 8.40 -0.71 3.75
CA GLU A 54 9.30 -1.84 3.58
C GLU A 54 9.16 -2.42 2.18
N THR A 55 10.25 -2.88 1.60
CA THR A 55 10.22 -3.65 0.36
C THR A 55 11.08 -4.89 0.49
N SER A 56 10.65 -6.03 -0.07
CA SER A 56 11.42 -7.26 -0.10
C SER A 56 11.16 -8.04 -1.39
N ASN A 57 12.11 -8.87 -1.79
CA ASN A 57 11.93 -9.81 -2.91
C ASN A 57 11.41 -11.14 -2.38
N ARG A 58 10.49 -11.77 -3.11
CA ARG A 58 10.05 -13.15 -2.87
C ARG A 58 10.06 -13.96 -4.15
N GLU A 59 10.39 -15.22 -4.01
CA GLU A 59 10.40 -16.18 -5.10
C GLU A 59 9.49 -17.36 -4.75
N HIS A 60 8.71 -17.80 -5.72
CA HIS A 60 7.90 -19.00 -5.63
C HIS A 60 8.26 -19.94 -6.77
N PRO A 61 8.34 -21.26 -6.52
CA PRO A 61 8.46 -22.24 -7.59
C PRO A 61 7.32 -22.02 -8.59
N SER A 62 7.64 -21.89 -9.87
CA SER A 62 6.58 -21.84 -10.89
C SER A 62 5.97 -23.23 -11.07
N SER A 63 4.66 -23.28 -11.31
CA SER A 63 3.95 -24.49 -11.74
C SER A 63 3.98 -24.65 -13.27
N GLY A 64 4.90 -23.95 -13.94
CA GLY A 64 5.00 -23.89 -15.39
C GLY A 64 5.51 -25.18 -16.05
N ARG A 65 5.56 -25.16 -17.39
CA ARG A 65 5.99 -26.31 -18.20
C ARG A 65 7.50 -26.57 -18.13
N SER A 66 8.29 -25.60 -17.70
CA SER A 66 9.75 -25.68 -17.61
C SER A 66 10.19 -25.97 -16.19
N GLN A 67 10.92 -27.07 -15.98
CA GLN A 67 11.53 -27.39 -14.71
C GLN A 67 12.60 -26.34 -14.36
N GLY A 68 12.39 -25.57 -13.27
CA GLY A 68 13.35 -24.58 -12.76
C GLY A 68 12.97 -23.10 -12.91
N GLU A 69 11.83 -22.77 -13.52
CA GLU A 69 11.32 -21.38 -13.54
C GLU A 69 10.82 -20.96 -12.15
N THR A 70 11.20 -19.77 -11.68
CA THR A 70 10.70 -19.16 -10.44
C THR A 70 9.89 -17.90 -10.74
N ASN A 71 8.70 -17.82 -10.15
CA ASN A 71 7.92 -16.59 -10.15
C ASN A 71 8.50 -15.65 -9.09
N ARG A 72 8.87 -14.44 -9.51
CA ARG A 72 9.49 -13.45 -8.63
C ARG A 72 8.53 -12.30 -8.39
N TYR A 73 8.50 -11.84 -7.15
CA TYR A 73 7.63 -10.78 -6.70
C TYR A 73 8.40 -9.78 -5.85
N VAL A 74 8.03 -8.51 -5.96
CA VAL A 74 8.34 -7.49 -4.97
C VAL A 74 7.15 -7.37 -4.04
N LEU A 75 7.39 -7.50 -2.74
CA LEU A 75 6.44 -7.14 -1.70
C LEU A 75 6.79 -5.72 -1.25
N CYS A 76 5.79 -4.83 -1.23
CA CYS A 76 5.90 -3.52 -0.62
C CYS A 76 4.85 -3.39 0.49
N THR A 77 5.32 -3.10 1.69
CA THR A 77 4.49 -2.94 2.87
C THR A 77 4.49 -1.48 3.29
N ILE A 78 3.30 -0.91 3.54
CA ILE A 78 3.12 0.41 4.13
C ILE A 78 2.33 0.23 5.42
N LYS A 79 2.98 0.53 6.54
CA LYS A 79 2.42 0.39 7.87
C LYS A 79 2.35 1.75 8.56
N ASP A 80 1.22 2.05 9.17
CA ASP A 80 1.03 3.18 10.07
C ASP A 80 0.69 2.71 11.49
N ASP A 81 0.88 3.61 12.46
CA ASP A 81 0.46 3.46 13.85
C ASP A 81 -0.76 4.33 14.18
N GLY A 82 -1.61 4.59 13.18
CA GLY A 82 -2.81 5.41 13.31
C GLY A 82 -3.96 4.71 14.03
N GLU A 83 -5.17 5.23 13.87
CA GLU A 83 -6.36 4.74 14.58
C GLU A 83 -6.80 3.32 14.20
N GLY A 84 -6.32 2.79 13.06
CA GLY A 84 -6.71 1.48 12.56
C GLY A 84 -8.21 1.37 12.21
N MET A 85 -8.62 0.17 11.79
CA MET A 85 -9.97 -0.12 11.29
C MET A 85 -10.51 -1.38 11.98
N ASP A 86 -11.84 -1.48 12.08
CA ASP A 86 -12.48 -2.71 12.51
C ASP A 86 -12.63 -3.72 11.35
N ARG A 87 -12.96 -4.98 11.70
CA ARG A 87 -13.11 -6.07 10.72
C ARG A 87 -14.27 -5.87 9.75
N GLY A 88 -15.31 -5.12 10.13
CA GLY A 88 -16.44 -4.84 9.25
C GLY A 88 -15.99 -3.91 8.12
N MET A 89 -15.30 -2.84 8.49
CA MET A 89 -14.74 -1.84 7.60
C MET A 89 -13.79 -2.44 6.56
N LEU A 90 -12.88 -3.33 6.98
CA LEU A 90 -11.89 -3.96 6.10
C LEU A 90 -12.47 -4.63 4.85
N LYS A 91 -13.73 -5.10 4.91
CA LYS A 91 -14.40 -5.76 3.77
C LYS A 91 -14.76 -4.79 2.64
N ASP A 92 -14.90 -3.52 2.97
CA ASP A 92 -15.47 -2.51 2.09
C ASP A 92 -14.45 -1.44 1.66
N ILE A 93 -13.26 -1.40 2.25
CA ILE A 93 -12.27 -0.33 2.01
C ILE A 93 -11.83 -0.17 0.56
N PHE A 94 -11.93 -1.23 -0.25
CA PHE A 94 -11.59 -1.19 -1.67
C PHE A 94 -12.79 -0.92 -2.58
N LYS A 95 -14.00 -0.80 -2.03
CA LYS A 95 -15.19 -0.45 -2.82
C LYS A 95 -15.15 1.01 -3.25
N PRO A 96 -15.66 1.34 -4.44
CA PRO A 96 -15.76 2.73 -4.88
C PRO A 96 -16.63 3.54 -3.92
N PHE A 97 -16.23 4.80 -3.68
CA PHE A 97 -16.90 5.77 -2.81
C PHE A 97 -16.92 5.42 -1.32
N PHE A 98 -16.29 4.33 -0.90
CA PHE A 98 -16.18 3.99 0.51
C PHE A 98 -15.30 5.02 1.25
N THR A 99 -15.86 5.65 2.29
CA THR A 99 -15.08 6.54 3.15
C THR A 99 -15.71 6.67 4.54
N THR A 100 -14.85 6.79 5.54
CA THR A 100 -15.21 7.15 6.92
C THR A 100 -14.98 8.63 7.21
N LYS A 101 -14.42 9.37 6.25
CA LYS A 101 -14.08 10.78 6.42
C LYS A 101 -15.37 11.62 6.37
N PRO A 102 -15.42 12.76 7.08
CA PRO A 102 -16.54 13.69 6.98
C PRO A 102 -16.78 14.15 5.54
N GLN A 103 -18.02 14.56 5.23
CA GLN A 103 -18.35 15.11 3.92
C GLN A 103 -17.39 16.24 3.53
N GLY A 104 -16.94 16.22 2.27
CA GLY A 104 -16.00 17.19 1.72
C GLY A 104 -14.51 16.92 2.03
N LYS A 105 -14.17 15.96 2.89
CA LYS A 105 -12.76 15.59 3.21
C LYS A 105 -12.22 14.44 2.35
N GLY A 106 -13.02 13.90 1.44
CA GLY A 106 -12.64 12.87 0.48
C GLY A 106 -13.86 12.25 -0.20
N ILE A 107 -13.67 11.78 -1.44
CA ILE A 107 -14.73 11.14 -2.25
C ILE A 107 -14.71 9.60 -2.17
N GLY A 108 -13.85 9.02 -1.32
CA GLY A 108 -13.78 7.56 -1.13
C GLY A 108 -13.23 6.75 -2.31
N LEU A 109 -12.49 7.38 -3.25
CA LEU A 109 -11.92 6.67 -4.41
C LEU A 109 -10.45 6.27 -4.25
N GLY A 110 -9.76 6.73 -3.19
CA GLY A 110 -8.31 6.55 -3.07
C GLY A 110 -7.87 5.07 -3.07
N LEU A 111 -8.48 4.24 -2.23
CA LEU A 111 -8.14 2.82 -2.12
C LEU A 111 -8.71 1.99 -3.28
N TYR A 112 -9.87 2.35 -3.82
CA TYR A 112 -10.39 1.76 -5.04
C TYR A 112 -9.41 1.94 -6.22
N ILE A 113 -8.89 3.16 -6.43
CA ILE A 113 -7.88 3.44 -7.46
C ILE A 113 -6.61 2.64 -7.21
N VAL A 114 -6.17 2.51 -5.94
CA VAL A 114 -5.02 1.68 -5.60
C VAL A 114 -5.26 0.24 -6.04
N HIS A 115 -6.40 -0.34 -5.68
CA HIS A 115 -6.74 -1.71 -6.02
C HIS A 115 -6.73 -1.94 -7.55
N GLU A 116 -7.37 -1.06 -8.32
CA GLU A 116 -7.40 -1.17 -9.79
C GLU A 116 -6.01 -1.03 -10.42
N ILE A 117 -5.19 -0.09 -9.94
CA ILE A 117 -3.82 0.06 -10.46
C ILE A 117 -2.99 -1.19 -10.17
N ILE A 118 -3.04 -1.73 -8.95
CA ILE A 118 -2.28 -2.93 -8.60
C ILE A 118 -2.74 -4.15 -9.41
N LYS A 119 -4.06 -4.30 -9.60
CA LYS A 119 -4.64 -5.34 -10.45
C LYS A 119 -4.19 -5.22 -11.91
N ASP A 120 -4.17 -4.00 -12.46
CA ASP A 120 -3.67 -3.72 -13.82
C ASP A 120 -2.18 -4.06 -14.00
N HIS A 121 -1.42 -4.13 -12.91
CA HIS A 121 -0.01 -4.55 -12.89
C HIS A 121 0.15 -6.03 -12.51
N ASN A 122 -0.90 -6.84 -12.63
CA ASN A 122 -0.92 -8.26 -12.28
C ASN A 122 -0.50 -8.54 -10.82
N GLY A 123 -0.69 -7.57 -9.94
CA GLY A 123 -0.39 -7.69 -8.53
C GLY A 123 -1.62 -7.93 -7.67
N SER A 124 -1.39 -8.00 -6.36
CA SER A 124 -2.42 -8.03 -5.33
C SER A 124 -2.13 -7.00 -4.24
N ILE A 125 -3.19 -6.58 -3.56
CA ILE A 125 -3.08 -5.74 -2.36
C ILE A 125 -3.92 -6.35 -1.24
N GLU A 126 -3.34 -6.41 -0.05
CA GLU A 126 -3.97 -6.88 1.17
C GLU A 126 -3.91 -5.79 2.25
N ALA A 127 -4.89 -5.77 3.14
CA ALA A 127 -4.94 -4.86 4.27
C ALA A 127 -5.15 -5.63 5.57
N MET A 128 -4.28 -5.37 6.54
CA MET A 128 -4.41 -5.82 7.92
C MET A 128 -4.54 -4.61 8.82
N SER A 129 -5.55 -4.57 9.67
CA SER A 129 -5.78 -3.44 10.56
C SER A 129 -6.46 -3.88 11.84
N GLU A 130 -6.13 -3.21 12.93
CA GLU A 130 -6.80 -3.39 14.21
C GLU A 130 -7.04 -2.01 14.83
N LYS A 131 -8.27 -1.77 15.30
CA LYS A 131 -8.65 -0.51 15.93
C LYS A 131 -7.70 -0.19 17.10
N GLY A 132 -7.08 0.98 17.03
CA GLY A 132 -6.10 1.49 17.98
C GLY A 132 -4.66 1.02 17.77
N LYS A 133 -4.38 0.16 16.77
CA LYS A 133 -3.03 -0.38 16.50
C LYS A 133 -2.47 -0.02 15.12
N GLY A 134 -3.21 0.75 14.33
CA GLY A 134 -2.82 1.16 12.98
C GLY A 134 -3.18 0.14 11.90
N THR A 135 -2.70 0.43 10.70
CA THR A 135 -2.99 -0.35 9.48
C THR A 135 -1.71 -0.74 8.77
N THR A 136 -1.73 -1.90 8.11
CA THR A 136 -0.68 -2.39 7.22
C THR A 136 -1.30 -2.75 5.88
N PHE A 137 -0.84 -2.10 4.82
CA PHE A 137 -1.13 -2.47 3.44
C PHE A 137 0.07 -3.23 2.87
N THR A 138 -0.18 -4.40 2.28
CA THR A 138 0.84 -5.22 1.62
C THR A 138 0.50 -5.32 0.14
N ILE A 139 1.36 -4.78 -0.70
CA ILE A 139 1.29 -4.88 -2.16
C ILE A 139 2.25 -5.96 -2.62
N THR A 140 1.78 -6.86 -3.47
CA THR A 140 2.60 -7.87 -4.15
C THR A 140 2.57 -7.60 -5.64
N LEU A 141 3.72 -7.36 -6.27
CA LEU A 141 3.84 -7.10 -7.70
C LEU A 141 4.82 -8.09 -8.34
N PRO A 142 4.53 -8.64 -9.52
CA PRO A 142 5.50 -9.46 -10.25
C PRO A 142 6.71 -8.63 -10.66
N CYS A 143 7.91 -9.23 -10.62
CA CYS A 143 9.14 -8.54 -10.98
C CYS A 143 10.10 -9.41 -11.80
N HIS A 144 11.07 -8.74 -12.41
CA HIS A 144 12.21 -9.35 -13.09
C HIS A 144 13.51 -8.92 -12.40
N GLN A 145 14.54 -9.75 -12.41
CA GLN A 145 15.88 -9.31 -12.00
C GLN A 145 16.53 -8.48 -13.11
N GLN A 146 17.26 -7.44 -12.70
CA GLN A 146 18.29 -6.81 -13.55
C GLN A 146 19.47 -7.73 -13.78
#